data_AF-A0A2E5RX46-F1
#
_entry.id   AF-A0A2E5RX46-F1
#
_cell.length_a   1.000
_cell.length_b   1.000
_cell.length_c   1.000
_cell.angle_alpha   90.00
_cell.angle_beta   90.00
_cell.angle_gamma   90.00
#
_symmetry.space_group_name_H-M   'P 1'
#
loop_
_entity.id
_entity.type
_entity.pdbx_description
1 polymer ?
#
loop_
_entity_poly.entity_id
_entity_poly.type
_entity_poly.pdbx_seq_one_letter_code
_entity_poly.pdbx_strand_id
1 'polypeptide(L)'
;MKFITKTMGILGAIFLSATLLTHCGSEESASCFQQEALGSCKYLCEKGNMEACHKEAELGQSGCFEKEDPAACSMICETKNLSGPHPEAAPYCEKHQELCKLEKNKDRFDCEMFSS
;
A
#
# COMPACT_ATOMS: atom_id res chain seq x y z
N MET A 1 73.19 -15.79 -23.86
CA MET A 1 72.35 -16.96 -24.24
C MET A 1 71.35 -17.17 -23.11
N LYS A 2 70.02 -17.21 -23.24
CA LYS A 2 69.06 -17.30 -24.35
C LYS A 2 67.80 -16.49 -23.97
N PHE A 3 67.19 -15.85 -24.97
CA PHE A 3 65.85 -15.24 -24.98
C PHE A 3 64.74 -16.32 -25.04
N ILE A 4 63.46 -15.86 -25.03
CA ILE A 4 62.17 -16.48 -25.49
C ILE A 4 61.25 -16.84 -24.30
N THR A 5 59.94 -16.52 -24.16
CA THR A 5 58.84 -15.77 -24.84
C THR A 5 57.76 -15.55 -23.74
N LYS A 6 57.06 -14.41 -23.59
CA LYS A 6 55.85 -13.89 -24.29
C LYS A 6 54.59 -14.80 -24.28
N THR A 7 53.65 -14.53 -23.36
CA THR A 7 52.17 -14.63 -23.53
C THR A 7 51.49 -14.02 -22.30
N MET A 8 50.95 -12.81 -22.39
CA MET A 8 49.50 -12.54 -22.51
C MET A 8 48.63 -13.41 -21.60
N GLY A 9 48.19 -12.81 -20.49
CA GLY A 9 47.11 -13.30 -19.64
C GLY A 9 46.34 -12.09 -19.10
N ILE A 10 45.61 -11.41 -19.97
CA ILE A 10 44.56 -10.48 -19.60
C ILE A 10 43.42 -11.35 -19.04
N LEU A 11 43.42 -11.53 -17.72
CA LEU A 11 42.34 -12.11 -16.94
C LEU A 11 42.23 -11.15 -15.75
N GLY A 12 41.38 -10.15 -15.73
CA GLY A 12 40.00 -10.12 -16.18
C GLY A 12 39.37 -9.21 -15.14
N ALA A 13 39.46 -7.90 -15.38
CA ALA A 13 38.71 -6.92 -14.61
C ALA A 13 37.23 -7.14 -14.94
N ILE A 14 36.60 -8.08 -14.24
CA ILE A 14 35.16 -8.23 -14.26
C ILE A 14 34.62 -7.04 -13.48
N PHE A 15 34.35 -5.99 -14.25
CA PHE A 15 33.12 -5.21 -14.23
C PHE A 15 32.34 -5.31 -12.92
N LEU A 16 32.41 -4.25 -12.12
CA LEU A 16 31.35 -3.24 -12.08
C LEU A 16 30.06 -3.79 -11.45
N SER A 17 29.92 -3.42 -10.17
CA SER A 17 28.66 -2.92 -9.64
C SER A 17 27.48 -3.90 -9.66
N ALA A 18 27.54 -4.91 -8.80
CA ALA A 18 26.35 -5.58 -8.28
C ALA A 18 25.59 -4.72 -7.24
N THR A 19 25.55 -3.41 -7.46
CA THR A 19 24.72 -2.46 -6.72
C THR A 19 23.79 -1.84 -7.73
N LEU A 20 22.52 -2.29 -7.75
CA LEU A 20 21.30 -1.57 -8.20
C LEU A 20 20.27 -2.57 -8.77
N LEU A 21 19.75 -3.50 -7.96
CA LEU A 21 18.51 -4.22 -8.32
C LEU A 21 17.54 -4.47 -7.16
N THR A 22 17.57 -3.70 -6.06
CA THR A 22 16.61 -3.91 -4.95
C THR A 22 15.98 -2.66 -4.33
N HIS A 23 16.17 -1.46 -4.88
CA HIS A 23 15.61 -0.23 -4.29
C HIS A 23 14.48 0.40 -5.11
N CYS A 24 13.57 -0.41 -5.64
CA CYS A 24 12.35 0.11 -6.28
C CYS A 24 11.06 -0.48 -5.66
N GLY A 25 11.11 -0.80 -4.35
CA GLY A 25 9.96 -1.31 -3.58
C GLY A 25 10.01 -1.05 -2.07
N SER A 26 11.02 -0.36 -1.54
CA SER A 26 11.17 -0.15 -0.09
C SER A 26 10.57 1.16 0.44
N GLU A 27 10.34 2.16 -0.42
CA GLU A 27 9.83 3.45 0.04
C GLU A 27 8.30 3.46 0.20
N GLU A 28 7.57 2.76 -0.68
CA GLU A 28 6.12 2.62 -0.55
C GLU A 28 5.72 1.68 0.60
N SER A 29 6.59 0.73 0.97
CA SER A 29 6.32 -0.25 2.04
C SER A 29 6.47 0.31 3.45
N ALA A 30 7.34 1.30 3.66
CA ALA A 30 7.67 1.79 5.00
C ALA A 30 6.56 2.66 5.62
N SER A 31 5.83 3.45 4.82
CA SER A 31 4.88 4.45 5.34
C SER A 31 3.66 3.83 6.05
N CYS A 32 3.17 2.68 5.59
CA CYS A 32 2.10 1.93 6.25
C CYS A 32 2.46 1.58 7.70
N PHE A 33 3.68 1.09 7.93
CA PHE A 33 4.11 0.56 9.23
C PHE A 33 4.74 1.61 10.16
N GLN A 34 5.17 2.76 9.63
CA GLN A 34 5.77 3.83 10.44
C GLN A 34 4.76 4.87 10.93
N GLN A 35 3.74 5.18 10.13
CA GLN A 35 2.80 6.27 10.40
C GLN A 35 1.34 5.81 10.48
N GLU A 36 1.09 4.50 10.35
CA GLU A 36 -0.26 3.93 10.38
C GLU A 36 -1.19 4.60 9.36
N ALA A 37 -0.67 4.81 8.15
CA ALA A 37 -1.39 5.47 7.07
C ALA A 37 -2.27 4.46 6.31
N LEU A 38 -3.58 4.50 6.52
CA LEU A 38 -4.55 3.59 5.89
C LEU A 38 -4.39 3.52 4.37
N GLY A 39 -4.25 4.66 3.69
CA GLY A 39 -4.04 4.72 2.24
C GLY A 39 -2.78 3.99 1.77
N SER A 40 -1.68 4.12 2.52
CA SER A 40 -0.43 3.40 2.22
C SER A 40 -0.58 1.90 2.46
N CYS A 41 -1.28 1.48 3.52
CA CYS A 41 -1.52 0.08 3.80
C CYS A 41 -2.41 -0.58 2.73
N LYS A 42 -3.48 0.10 2.32
CA LYS A 42 -4.33 -0.30 1.19
C LYS A 42 -3.53 -0.51 -0.08
N TYR A 43 -2.71 0.46 -0.46
CA TYR A 43 -1.85 0.36 -1.65
C TYR A 43 -0.93 -0.88 -1.61
N LEU A 44 -0.29 -1.15 -0.47
CA LEU A 44 0.58 -2.33 -0.35
C LEU A 44 -0.20 -3.64 -0.33
N CYS A 45 -1.39 -3.66 0.28
CA CYS A 45 -2.27 -4.81 0.26
C CYS A 45 -2.68 -5.17 -1.17
N GLU A 46 -3.00 -4.16 -1.99
CA GLU A 46 -3.29 -4.32 -3.43
C GLU A 46 -2.12 -4.94 -4.21
N LYS A 47 -0.88 -4.77 -3.74
CA LYS A 47 0.32 -5.40 -4.30
C LYS A 47 0.59 -6.81 -3.75
N GLY A 48 -0.29 -7.34 -2.90
CA GLY A 48 -0.19 -8.67 -2.32
C GLY A 48 0.62 -8.74 -1.03
N ASN A 49 0.88 -7.62 -0.36
CA ASN A 49 1.55 -7.64 0.95
C ASN A 49 0.53 -8.01 2.06
N MET A 50 0.60 -9.25 2.53
CA MET A 50 -0.29 -9.80 3.55
C MET A 50 -0.27 -9.01 4.87
N GLU A 51 0.91 -8.59 5.32
CA GLU A 51 1.06 -7.84 6.57
C GLU A 51 0.39 -6.47 6.46
N ALA A 52 0.53 -5.82 5.31
CA ALA A 52 -0.15 -4.56 5.03
C ALA A 52 -1.68 -4.73 4.93
N CYS A 53 -2.18 -5.86 4.41
CA CYS A 53 -3.61 -6.16 4.39
C CYS A 53 -4.21 -6.28 5.80
N HIS A 54 -3.50 -6.98 6.70
CA HIS A 54 -3.92 -7.05 8.10
C HIS A 54 -3.94 -5.67 8.74
N LYS A 55 -2.90 -4.86 8.53
CA LYS A 55 -2.83 -3.51 9.08
C LYS A 55 -3.88 -2.57 8.47
N GLU A 56 -4.14 -2.67 7.16
CA GLU A 56 -5.22 -1.96 6.47
C GLU A 56 -6.57 -2.25 7.13
N ALA A 57 -6.87 -3.52 7.38
CA ALA A 57 -8.13 -3.92 8.02
C ALA A 57 -8.28 -3.36 9.45
N GLU A 58 -7.22 -3.42 10.26
CA GLU A 58 -7.23 -2.85 11.62
C GLU A 58 -7.47 -1.34 11.62
N LEU A 59 -6.74 -0.61 10.76
CA LEU A 59 -6.86 0.84 10.64
C LEU A 59 -8.22 1.25 10.08
N GLY A 60 -8.72 0.49 9.09
CA GLY A 60 -10.05 0.64 8.53
C GLY A 60 -11.13 0.45 9.60
N GLN A 61 -11.02 -0.59 10.43
CA GLN A 61 -11.97 -0.86 11.50
C GLN A 61 -12.00 0.28 12.52
N SER A 62 -10.83 0.70 13.03
CA SER A 62 -10.77 1.78 14.02
C SER A 62 -11.22 3.12 13.44
N GLY A 63 -10.84 3.43 12.20
CA GLY A 63 -11.29 4.65 11.52
C GLY A 63 -12.80 4.66 11.27
N CYS A 64 -13.32 3.60 10.65
CA CYS A 64 -14.70 3.55 10.18
C CYS A 64 -15.71 3.34 11.30
N PHE A 65 -15.51 2.33 12.16
CA PHE A 65 -16.52 1.94 13.15
C PHE A 65 -16.35 2.61 14.50
N GLU A 66 -15.11 2.78 14.96
CA GLU A 66 -14.87 3.37 16.29
C GLU A 66 -14.85 4.89 16.25
N LYS A 67 -14.15 5.47 15.28
CA LYS A 67 -14.03 6.93 15.12
C LYS A 67 -15.13 7.53 14.25
N GLU A 68 -15.99 6.68 13.66
CA GLU A 68 -17.06 7.10 12.77
C GLU A 68 -16.60 8.02 11.64
N ASP A 69 -15.44 7.71 11.03
CA ASP A 69 -14.86 8.50 9.95
C ASP A 69 -15.28 7.97 8.56
N PRO A 70 -16.12 8.70 7.80
CA PRO A 70 -16.52 8.33 6.45
C PRO A 70 -15.36 8.05 5.49
N ALA A 71 -14.24 8.80 5.60
CA ALA A 71 -13.08 8.61 4.73
C ALA A 71 -12.48 7.20 4.88
N ALA A 72 -12.32 6.74 6.12
CA ALA A 72 -11.83 5.39 6.42
C ALA A 72 -12.79 4.31 5.89
N CYS A 73 -14.11 4.50 6.05
CA CYS A 73 -15.10 3.59 5.49
C CYS A 73 -15.05 3.55 3.96
N SER A 74 -14.94 4.72 3.30
CA SER A 74 -14.90 4.84 1.84
C SER A 74 -13.69 4.10 1.26
N MET A 75 -12.50 4.31 1.83
CA MET A 75 -11.27 3.66 1.38
C MET A 75 -11.38 2.13 1.36
N ILE A 76 -11.95 1.52 2.41
CA ILE A 76 -12.16 0.06 2.44
C ILE A 76 -13.32 -0.35 1.51
N CYS A 77 -14.39 0.43 1.43
CA CYS A 77 -15.52 0.14 0.55
C CYS A 77 -15.11 0.04 -0.94
N GLU A 78 -14.13 0.84 -1.36
CA GLU A 78 -13.58 0.82 -2.71
C GLU A 78 -12.78 -0.45 -3.05
N THR A 79 -12.42 -1.26 -2.04
CA THR A 79 -11.65 -2.50 -2.24
C THR A 79 -12.43 -3.64 -2.89
N LYS A 80 -13.76 -3.51 -3.04
CA LYS A 80 -14.64 -4.55 -3.58
C LYS A 80 -14.25 -5.10 -4.96
N ASN A 81 -13.49 -4.33 -5.75
CA ASN A 81 -13.05 -4.71 -7.10
C ASN A 81 -11.57 -5.09 -7.16
N LEU A 82 -10.87 -5.10 -6.02
CA LEU A 82 -9.43 -5.33 -5.95
C LEU A 82 -9.14 -6.81 -5.77
N SER A 83 -8.12 -7.29 -6.47
CA SER A 83 -7.61 -8.64 -6.29
C SER A 83 -6.69 -8.68 -5.08
N GLY A 84 -6.89 -9.63 -4.18
CA GLY A 84 -6.02 -9.81 -3.02
C GLY A 84 -6.80 -10.20 -1.76
N PRO A 85 -6.11 -10.33 -0.62
CA PRO A 85 -6.70 -10.68 0.66
C PRO A 85 -7.17 -9.42 1.41
N HIS A 86 -8.00 -8.62 0.74
CA HIS A 86 -8.63 -7.46 1.36
C HIS A 86 -9.76 -7.87 2.31
N PRO A 87 -10.07 -7.07 3.34
CA PRO A 87 -11.24 -7.28 4.16
C PRO A 87 -12.53 -7.22 3.35
N GLU A 88 -13.60 -7.85 3.85
CA GLU A 88 -14.91 -7.75 3.20
C GLU A 88 -15.40 -6.30 3.17
N ALA A 89 -15.63 -5.76 1.97
CA ALA A 89 -15.99 -4.36 1.78
C ALA A 89 -17.42 -4.01 2.22
N ALA A 90 -18.36 -4.95 2.14
CA ALA A 90 -19.79 -4.73 2.40
C ALA A 90 -20.09 -4.00 3.73
N PRO A 91 -19.60 -4.46 4.90
CA PRO A 91 -19.88 -3.79 6.17
C PRO A 91 -19.35 -2.34 6.21
N TYR A 92 -18.23 -2.05 5.56
CA TYR A 92 -17.68 -0.70 5.48
C TYR A 92 -18.50 0.19 4.54
N CYS A 93 -18.97 -0.36 3.42
CA CYS A 93 -19.85 0.36 2.50
C CYS A 93 -21.20 0.74 3.15
N GLU A 94 -21.81 -0.18 3.90
CA GLU A 94 -23.06 0.08 4.62
C GLU A 94 -22.86 1.15 5.68
N LYS A 95 -21.81 1.03 6.51
CA LYS A 95 -21.47 2.03 7.52
C LYS A 95 -21.16 3.39 6.91
N HIS A 96 -20.47 3.44 5.77
CA HIS A 96 -20.22 4.67 5.05
C HIS A 96 -21.52 5.39 4.69
N GLN A 97 -22.49 4.66 4.13
CA GLN A 97 -23.80 5.21 3.79
C GLN A 97 -24.56 5.72 5.02
N GLU A 98 -24.51 5.00 6.14
CA GLU A 98 -25.12 5.45 7.40
C GLU A 98 -24.50 6.76 7.89
N LEU A 99 -23.17 6.83 7.92
CA LEU A 99 -22.46 8.01 8.39
C LEU A 99 -22.68 9.23 7.50
N CYS A 100 -22.81 9.04 6.18
CA CYS A 100 -23.06 10.13 5.24
C CYS A 100 -24.49 10.66 5.26
N LYS A 101 -25.44 9.94 5.86
CA LYS A 101 -26.81 10.45 6.12
C LYS A 101 -26.87 11.36 7.34
N LEU A 102 -25.81 11.43 8.15
CA LEU A 102 -25.76 12.28 9.33
C LEU A 102 -25.47 13.72 8.92
N GLU A 103 -26.24 14.68 9.43
CA GLU A 103 -26.05 16.12 9.17
C GLU A 103 -24.61 16.59 9.43
N LYS A 104 -23.92 16.01 10.43
CA LYS A 104 -22.53 16.35 10.77
C LYS A 104 -21.52 16.05 9.65
N ASN A 105 -21.89 15.18 8.70
CA ASN A 105 -21.01 14.68 7.64
C ASN A 105 -21.46 15.11 6.23
N LYS A 106 -22.55 15.88 6.09
CA LYS A 106 -23.15 16.18 4.78
C LYS A 106 -22.24 16.93 3.81
N ASP A 107 -21.33 17.75 4.33
CA ASP A 107 -20.40 18.56 3.54
C ASP A 107 -19.02 17.88 3.39
N ARG A 108 -18.89 16.62 3.82
CA ARG A 108 -17.64 15.87 3.65
C ARG A 108 -17.52 15.37 2.21
N PHE A 109 -16.33 15.54 1.63
CA PHE A 109 -16.00 15.05 0.30
C PHE A 109 -16.34 13.57 0.11
N ASP A 110 -16.03 12.73 1.10
CA ASP A 110 -16.31 11.29 1.07
C ASP A 110 -17.82 10.97 0.96
N CYS A 111 -18.69 11.92 1.32
CA CYS A 111 -20.13 11.78 1.35
C CYS A 111 -20.87 12.46 0.18
N GLU A 112 -20.16 13.13 -0.74
CA GLU A 112 -20.77 13.91 -1.83
C GLU A 112 -21.68 13.07 -2.74
N MET A 113 -21.38 11.77 -2.90
CA MET A 113 -22.23 10.86 -3.69
C MET A 113 -23.57 10.53 -3.03
N PHE A 114 -23.73 10.79 -1.72
CA PHE A 114 -24.92 10.46 -0.94
C PHE A 114 -25.73 11.68 -0.51
N SER A 115 -25.21 12.89 -0.71
CA SER A 115 -25.87 14.15 -0.38
C SER A 115 -26.85 14.65 -1.46
N SER A 116 -27.27 13.77 -2.39
CA SER A 116 -28.18 14.09 -3.51
C SER A 116 -29.64 13.85 -3.18
#